data_AF-A0A530B2M2-F1
#
_entry.id   AF-A0A530B2M2-F1
#
_cell.length_a   1.000
_cell.length_b   1.000
_cell.length_c   1.000
_cell.angle_alpha   90.00
_cell.angle_beta   90.00
_cell.angle_gamma   90.00
#
_symmetry.space_group_name_H-M   'P 1'
#
loop_
_entity.id
_entity.type
_entity.pdbx_description
1 polymer ?
#
loop_
_entity_poly.entity_id
_entity_poly.type
_entity_poly.pdbx_seq_one_letter_code
_entity_poly.pdbx_strand_id
1 'polypeptide(L)'
;MGNSVYAEGMGFFHKGSGGQGVAPGDVCLSPPPPPTGPLPVPYVNMLSASDLTKGSKSVKIQGNPTALENASEVATSTGDEAGTQGGGVVTHKTKGKGTFKLWSFTVKVEGKGVDRHGDPMGQNEMSDPPNCIDAQAMVDFKKVLGDNAGKPCTVPYDQEKHRAPLNKPHYDKTMGGPCWECAKLPNDPGVWDTLISKVNGQNQYSNGTLIV
;
A
#
# COMPACT_ATOMS: atom_id res chain seq x y z
N MET A 1 5.82 -13.68 -8.79
CA MET A 1 7.18 -14.25 -8.86
C MET A 1 8.09 -13.04 -8.94
N GLY A 2 9.13 -12.96 -8.11
CA GLY A 2 9.96 -11.76 -8.06
C GLY A 2 10.65 -11.50 -9.40
N ASN A 3 10.82 -10.23 -9.76
CA ASN A 3 11.54 -9.77 -10.93
C ASN A 3 12.96 -10.35 -10.96
N SER A 4 13.35 -10.91 -12.10
CA SER A 4 14.72 -11.39 -12.34
C SER A 4 15.62 -10.33 -12.98
N VAL A 5 15.05 -9.25 -13.51
CA VAL A 5 15.74 -8.22 -14.29
C VAL A 5 15.47 -6.84 -13.71
N TYR A 6 16.53 -6.02 -13.65
CA TYR A 6 16.55 -4.70 -13.02
C TYR A 6 17.22 -3.69 -13.93
N ALA A 7 16.71 -2.46 -13.90
CA ALA A 7 17.27 -1.29 -14.56
C ALA A 7 17.53 -0.25 -13.48
N GLU A 8 18.80 0.10 -13.28
CA GLU A 8 19.25 1.04 -12.24
C GLU A 8 18.81 0.63 -10.83
N GLY A 9 18.78 -0.69 -10.58
CA GLY A 9 18.33 -1.27 -9.30
C GLY A 9 16.80 -1.35 -9.16
N MET A 10 16.03 -0.83 -10.12
CA MET A 10 14.57 -0.86 -10.11
C MET A 10 14.04 -1.99 -10.99
N GLY A 11 13.04 -2.72 -10.52
CA GLY A 11 12.51 -3.91 -11.22
C GLY A 11 11.69 -3.52 -12.46
N PHE A 12 11.78 -4.31 -13.52
CA PHE A 12 11.03 -4.05 -14.75
C PHE A 12 9.53 -4.21 -14.55
N PHE A 13 8.72 -3.32 -15.12
CA PHE A 13 7.27 -3.48 -15.18
C PHE A 13 6.90 -4.35 -16.38
N HIS A 14 6.48 -5.59 -16.13
CA HIS A 14 6.08 -6.53 -17.19
C HIS A 14 4.85 -7.36 -16.78
N LYS A 15 4.19 -8.00 -17.73
CA LYS A 15 2.88 -8.67 -17.51
C LYS A 15 2.85 -9.69 -16.36
N GLY A 16 3.98 -10.33 -16.10
CA GLY A 16 4.15 -11.35 -15.05
C GLY A 16 4.75 -10.82 -13.73
N SER A 17 5.14 -9.54 -13.68
CA SER A 17 5.84 -8.94 -12.53
C SER A 17 4.95 -8.70 -11.31
N GLY A 18 3.63 -8.82 -11.46
CA GLY A 18 2.67 -8.45 -10.42
C GLY A 18 2.69 -6.95 -10.09
N GLY A 19 3.20 -6.11 -11.00
CA GLY A 19 3.20 -4.67 -10.84
C GLY A 19 1.79 -4.11 -10.68
N GLN A 20 1.66 -3.07 -9.87
CA GLN A 20 0.42 -2.36 -9.60
C GLN A 20 0.69 -0.86 -9.64
N GLY A 21 -0.30 -0.11 -10.10
CA GLY A 21 -0.27 1.34 -9.98
C GLY A 21 -1.45 1.80 -9.16
N VAL A 22 -1.22 2.72 -8.22
CA VAL A 22 -2.26 3.27 -7.35
C VAL A 22 -2.25 4.78 -7.48
N ALA A 23 -3.28 5.33 -8.13
CA ALA A 23 -3.43 6.76 -8.33
C ALA A 23 -4.52 7.32 -7.40
N PRO A 24 -4.15 7.90 -6.25
CA PRO A 24 -5.10 8.63 -5.42
C PRO A 24 -5.45 9.98 -6.06
N GLY A 25 -6.72 10.38 -5.96
CA GLY A 25 -7.16 11.70 -6.42
C GLY A 25 -7.73 11.71 -7.83
N ASP A 26 -8.30 10.59 -8.29
CA ASP A 26 -9.09 10.55 -9.51
C ASP A 26 -10.39 11.31 -9.31
N VAL A 27 -10.39 12.62 -9.58
CA VAL A 27 -11.59 13.45 -9.37
C VAL A 27 -12.58 13.15 -10.48
N CYS A 28 -13.71 12.56 -10.11
CA CYS A 28 -14.78 12.18 -11.03
C CYS A 28 -16.10 12.87 -10.64
N LEU A 29 -16.94 13.08 -11.65
CA LEU A 29 -18.27 13.66 -11.51
C LEU A 29 -19.26 12.60 -11.01
N SER A 30 -19.61 12.70 -9.74
CA SER A 30 -20.42 11.72 -9.04
C SER A 30 -21.81 12.25 -8.67
N PRO A 31 -22.81 11.36 -8.52
CA PRO A 31 -24.13 11.74 -8.01
C PRO A 31 -24.05 12.44 -6.63
N PRO A 32 -25.01 13.32 -6.27
CA PRO A 32 -26.46 13.12 -6.41
C PRO A 32 -27.06 13.66 -7.72
N PRO A 33 -28.23 13.17 -8.14
CA PRO A 33 -28.93 13.69 -9.31
C PRO A 33 -29.32 15.18 -9.14
N PRO A 34 -29.59 15.90 -10.26
CA PRO A 34 -30.04 17.30 -10.24
C PRO A 34 -31.20 17.53 -9.25
N PRO A 35 -31.30 18.72 -8.60
CA PRO A 35 -30.79 20.03 -9.04
C PRO A 35 -29.40 20.43 -8.50
N THR A 36 -28.78 19.63 -7.65
CA THR A 36 -27.49 19.97 -7.00
C THR A 36 -26.28 19.85 -7.93
N GLY A 37 -26.46 19.19 -9.08
CA GLY A 37 -25.42 18.96 -10.09
C GLY A 37 -24.42 17.86 -9.69
N PRO A 38 -23.58 17.40 -10.63
CA PRO A 38 -22.54 16.42 -10.34
C PRO A 38 -21.51 17.00 -9.36
N LEU A 39 -21.20 16.25 -8.31
CA LEU A 39 -20.18 16.62 -7.33
C LEU A 39 -18.83 16.04 -7.74
N PRO A 40 -17.75 16.84 -7.78
CA PRO A 40 -16.39 16.33 -7.94
C PRO A 40 -15.99 15.53 -6.68
N VAL A 41 -15.82 14.22 -6.83
CA VAL A 41 -15.42 13.32 -5.73
C VAL A 41 -14.08 12.68 -6.08
N PRO A 42 -13.07 12.72 -5.19
CA PRO A 42 -11.80 12.04 -5.42
C PRO A 42 -11.94 10.53 -5.18
N TYR A 43 -11.62 9.74 -6.21
CA TYR A 43 -11.51 8.29 -6.15
C TYR A 43 -10.04 7.85 -6.09
N VAL A 44 -9.85 6.56 -5.82
CA VAL A 44 -8.55 5.90 -5.89
C VAL A 44 -8.61 4.91 -7.04
N ASN A 45 -7.82 5.15 -8.07
CA ASN A 45 -7.74 4.23 -9.20
C ASN A 45 -6.58 3.28 -9.05
N MET A 46 -6.81 2.04 -9.45
CA MET A 46 -5.82 0.99 -9.45
C MET A 46 -5.72 0.37 -10.84
N LEU A 47 -4.50 0.03 -11.23
CA LEU A 47 -4.20 -0.74 -12.43
C LEU A 47 -3.26 -1.90 -12.10
N SER A 48 -3.24 -2.90 -12.98
CA SER A 48 -2.41 -4.10 -12.82
C SER A 48 -1.53 -4.33 -14.05
N ALA A 49 -0.28 -4.71 -13.83
CA ALA A 49 0.65 -5.11 -14.87
C ALA A 49 0.13 -6.30 -15.69
N SER A 50 -0.76 -7.14 -15.13
CA SER A 50 -1.41 -8.23 -15.86
C SER A 50 -2.20 -7.74 -17.08
N ASP A 51 -2.65 -6.49 -17.06
CA ASP A 51 -3.43 -5.87 -18.13
C ASP A 51 -2.55 -5.03 -19.08
N LEU A 52 -1.22 -5.21 -18.99
CA LEU A 52 -0.28 -4.57 -19.90
C LEU A 52 -0.55 -5.01 -21.35
N THR A 53 -0.72 -4.01 -22.19
CA THR A 53 -0.87 -4.09 -23.64
C THR A 53 0.25 -3.29 -24.30
N LYS A 54 0.53 -3.61 -25.57
CA LYS A 54 1.59 -2.95 -26.35
C LYS A 54 2.98 -2.98 -25.68
N GLY A 55 3.28 -4.06 -24.96
CA GLY A 55 4.63 -4.33 -24.46
C GLY A 55 5.61 -4.72 -25.57
N SER A 56 6.86 -4.98 -25.18
CA SER A 56 7.93 -5.42 -26.07
C SER A 56 7.56 -6.67 -26.89
N LYS A 57 8.08 -6.76 -28.12
CA LYS A 57 7.75 -7.86 -29.04
C LYS A 57 8.80 -8.96 -29.07
N SER A 58 10.06 -8.55 -29.15
CA SER A 58 11.24 -9.41 -29.30
C SER A 58 11.84 -9.81 -27.95
N VAL A 59 11.96 -8.86 -27.02
CA VAL A 59 12.51 -9.10 -25.69
C VAL A 59 11.39 -9.50 -24.75
N LYS A 60 11.59 -10.60 -24.02
CA LYS A 60 10.67 -11.07 -22.99
C LYS A 60 11.40 -11.21 -21.66
N ILE A 61 10.82 -10.66 -20.61
CA ILE A 61 11.30 -10.77 -19.24
C ILE A 61 10.45 -11.82 -18.55
N GLN A 62 11.10 -12.90 -18.10
CA GLN A 62 10.40 -14.05 -17.50
C GLN A 62 9.25 -14.56 -18.39
N GLY A 63 9.50 -14.67 -19.70
CA GLY A 63 8.52 -15.11 -20.69
C GLY A 63 7.43 -14.09 -21.04
N ASN A 64 7.45 -12.90 -20.44
CA ASN A 64 6.41 -11.87 -20.61
C ASN A 64 6.94 -10.62 -21.33
N PRO A 65 6.10 -9.91 -22.10
CA PRO A 65 6.47 -8.61 -22.67
C PRO A 65 6.62 -7.56 -21.55
N THR A 66 7.64 -6.70 -21.68
CA THR A 66 7.91 -5.60 -20.76
C THR A 66 7.31 -4.30 -21.25
N ALA A 67 7.00 -3.39 -20.34
CA ALA A 67 6.52 -2.06 -20.65
C ALA A 67 7.66 -1.18 -21.21
N LEU A 68 7.33 -0.41 -22.25
CA LEU A 68 8.23 0.44 -23.02
C LEU A 68 7.70 1.87 -23.10
N GLU A 69 8.66 2.80 -23.04
CA GLU A 69 8.50 4.24 -23.25
C GLU A 69 7.52 4.58 -24.38
N ASN A 70 6.53 5.42 -24.05
CA ASN A 70 5.57 6.01 -24.99
C ASN A 70 4.90 5.00 -25.94
N ALA A 71 4.77 3.74 -25.52
CA ALA A 71 4.25 2.68 -26.35
C ALA A 71 3.31 1.76 -25.58
N SER A 72 3.71 1.40 -24.38
CA SER A 72 2.96 0.49 -23.52
C SER A 72 1.81 1.18 -22.82
N GLU A 73 0.71 0.45 -22.71
CA GLU A 73 -0.52 0.90 -22.06
C GLU A 73 -1.04 -0.22 -21.19
N VAL A 74 -1.55 0.11 -20.00
CA VAL A 74 -2.34 -0.83 -19.21
C VAL A 74 -3.81 -0.64 -19.60
N ALA A 75 -4.47 -1.72 -20.00
CA ALA A 75 -5.74 -1.66 -20.72
C ALA A 75 -6.84 -0.90 -19.97
N THR A 76 -6.84 -0.99 -18.65
CA THR A 76 -7.85 -0.36 -17.80
C THR A 76 -7.30 -0.06 -16.41
N SER A 77 -7.84 0.98 -15.81
CA SER A 77 -7.75 1.32 -14.39
C SER A 77 -9.16 1.26 -13.80
N THR A 78 -9.29 0.94 -12.52
CA THR A 78 -10.58 0.75 -11.84
C THR A 78 -10.59 1.40 -10.46
N GLY A 79 -11.75 1.79 -9.95
CA GLY A 79 -11.92 2.46 -8.66
C GLY A 79 -12.82 3.70 -8.73
N ASP A 80 -13.14 4.15 -9.94
CA ASP A 80 -13.92 5.35 -10.27
C ASP A 80 -15.34 5.05 -10.78
N GLU A 81 -15.80 3.80 -10.69
CA GLU A 81 -17.08 3.36 -11.24
C GLU A 81 -18.31 4.10 -10.71
N ALA A 82 -18.18 4.70 -9.52
CA ALA A 82 -19.23 5.51 -8.92
C ALA A 82 -19.39 6.90 -9.57
N GLY A 83 -18.43 7.35 -10.37
CA GLY A 83 -18.45 8.60 -11.13
C GLY A 83 -19.35 8.55 -12.37
N THR A 84 -20.63 8.17 -12.20
CA THR A 84 -21.55 7.86 -13.30
C THR A 84 -22.11 9.08 -14.03
N GLN A 85 -21.84 10.31 -13.58
CA GLN A 85 -22.32 11.55 -14.20
C GLN A 85 -21.27 12.22 -15.11
N GLY A 86 -20.44 11.42 -15.77
CA GLY A 86 -19.46 11.89 -16.76
C GLY A 86 -18.02 11.51 -16.48
N GLY A 87 -17.75 10.66 -15.47
CA GLY A 87 -16.41 10.15 -15.20
C GLY A 87 -15.44 11.24 -14.73
N GLY A 88 -14.15 11.05 -15.03
CA GLY A 88 -13.09 11.98 -14.68
C GLY A 88 -13.35 13.40 -15.16
N VAL A 89 -13.07 14.40 -14.31
CA VAL A 89 -13.28 15.82 -14.63
C VAL A 89 -12.45 16.28 -15.84
N VAL A 90 -11.28 15.68 -16.06
CA VAL A 90 -10.37 16.00 -17.16
C VAL A 90 -10.66 15.12 -18.39
N THR A 91 -10.81 13.81 -18.18
CA THR A 91 -10.84 12.84 -19.29
C THR A 91 -12.24 12.44 -19.72
N HIS A 92 -13.27 12.81 -18.95
CA HIS A 92 -14.67 12.40 -19.11
C HIS A 92 -14.85 10.88 -19.27
N LYS A 93 -13.96 10.10 -18.63
CA LYS A 93 -13.98 8.64 -18.67
C LYS A 93 -14.16 8.05 -17.29
N THR A 94 -14.80 6.89 -17.31
CA THR A 94 -14.80 5.94 -16.21
C THR A 94 -14.01 4.73 -16.68
N LYS A 95 -13.07 4.22 -15.88
CA LYS A 95 -12.16 3.13 -16.27
C LYS A 95 -11.29 3.39 -17.50
N GLY A 96 -10.55 4.50 -17.53
CA GLY A 96 -9.58 4.78 -18.59
C GLY A 96 -8.35 3.87 -18.58
N LYS A 97 -7.52 3.99 -19.62
CA LYS A 97 -6.24 3.27 -19.72
C LYS A 97 -5.20 3.90 -18.79
N GLY A 98 -4.09 3.19 -18.54
CA GLY A 98 -2.91 3.73 -17.86
C GLY A 98 -1.70 3.80 -18.78
N THR A 99 -0.90 4.85 -18.68
CA THR A 99 0.35 5.00 -19.43
C THR A 99 1.48 5.51 -18.54
N PHE A 100 2.73 5.12 -18.85
CA PHE A 100 3.90 5.60 -18.13
C PHE A 100 4.26 7.03 -18.55
N LYS A 101 4.64 7.85 -17.58
CA LYS A 101 5.09 9.25 -17.78
C LYS A 101 6.60 9.41 -17.65
N LEU A 102 7.28 8.39 -17.12
CA LEU A 102 8.72 8.32 -17.01
C LEU A 102 9.17 6.87 -17.22
N TRP A 103 10.45 6.71 -17.56
CA TRP A 103 11.08 5.44 -17.87
C TRP A 103 12.59 5.53 -17.64
N SER A 104 13.30 4.41 -17.79
CA SER A 104 14.76 4.41 -17.82
C SER A 104 15.33 5.12 -19.05
N PHE A 105 16.21 6.09 -18.83
CA PHE A 105 16.95 6.74 -19.91
C PHE A 105 18.17 5.95 -20.39
N THR A 106 18.70 5.05 -19.55
CA THR A 106 19.94 4.29 -19.84
C THR A 106 19.68 2.87 -20.31
N VAL A 107 18.72 2.18 -19.71
CA VAL A 107 18.38 0.80 -20.10
C VAL A 107 17.24 0.85 -21.10
N LYS A 108 17.54 0.36 -22.30
CA LYS A 108 16.61 0.38 -23.43
C LYS A 108 16.33 -1.03 -23.93
N VAL A 109 15.07 -1.28 -24.25
CA VAL A 109 14.59 -2.48 -24.93
C VAL A 109 13.96 -2.04 -26.23
N GLU A 110 14.36 -2.66 -27.35
CA GLU A 110 13.87 -2.29 -28.69
C GLU A 110 14.12 -0.80 -29.03
N GLY A 111 15.20 -0.23 -28.50
CA GLY A 111 15.55 1.18 -28.68
C GLY A 111 14.74 2.17 -27.83
N LYS A 112 13.80 1.68 -27.01
CA LYS A 112 12.94 2.47 -26.13
C LYS A 112 13.32 2.30 -24.67
N GLY A 113 13.15 3.34 -23.86
CA GLY A 113 13.32 3.23 -22.41
C GLY A 113 12.41 2.17 -21.80
N VAL A 114 12.88 1.50 -20.77
CA VAL A 114 12.10 0.50 -20.03
C VAL A 114 11.38 1.16 -18.88
N ASP A 115 10.10 0.83 -18.69
CA ASP A 115 9.32 1.26 -17.53
C ASP A 115 9.56 0.33 -16.32
N ARG A 116 9.70 0.90 -15.13
CA ARG A 116 10.20 0.21 -13.94
C ARG A 116 9.38 0.54 -12.69
N HIS A 117 9.72 -0.16 -11.61
CA HIS A 117 9.34 0.23 -10.26
C HIS A 117 9.72 1.70 -10.00
N GLY A 118 8.80 2.47 -9.43
CA GLY A 118 9.00 3.86 -9.06
C GLY A 118 8.77 4.87 -10.19
N ASP A 119 8.63 4.41 -11.43
CA ASP A 119 8.32 5.31 -12.55
C ASP A 119 6.83 5.74 -12.46
N PRO A 120 6.51 7.06 -12.54
CA PRO A 120 5.14 7.56 -12.49
C PRO A 120 4.28 7.12 -13.68
N MET A 121 2.99 6.93 -13.43
CA MET A 121 1.99 6.55 -14.42
C MET A 121 0.78 7.48 -14.37
N GLY A 122 0.23 7.83 -15.52
CA GLY A 122 -1.11 8.42 -15.60
C GLY A 122 -2.16 7.31 -15.61
N GLN A 123 -3.29 7.55 -14.94
CA GLN A 123 -4.44 6.65 -14.88
C GLN A 123 -5.74 7.36 -15.27
N ASN A 124 -6.78 6.56 -15.51
CA ASN A 124 -8.07 6.98 -16.04
C ASN A 124 -7.95 7.83 -17.32
N GLU A 125 -7.07 7.42 -18.22
CA GLU A 125 -6.76 8.21 -19.41
C GLU A 125 -7.69 7.90 -20.59
N MET A 126 -8.05 8.96 -21.32
CA MET A 126 -8.46 8.87 -22.73
C MET A 126 -7.32 9.34 -23.65
N SER A 127 -6.70 10.46 -23.28
CA SER A 127 -5.53 11.09 -23.90
C SER A 127 -4.69 11.78 -22.81
N ASP A 128 -3.51 12.27 -23.17
CA ASP A 128 -2.78 13.23 -22.34
C ASP A 128 -3.49 14.59 -22.30
N PRO A 129 -3.59 15.27 -21.15
CA PRO A 129 -3.12 14.87 -19.81
C PRO A 129 -4.05 13.84 -19.10
N PRO A 130 -3.51 13.04 -18.15
CA PRO A 130 -4.31 12.10 -17.35
C PRO A 130 -5.33 12.77 -16.41
N ASN A 131 -6.32 12.00 -15.96
CA ASN A 131 -7.22 12.45 -14.89
C ASN A 131 -6.57 12.35 -13.51
N CYS A 132 -5.72 11.34 -13.30
CA CYS A 132 -4.93 11.17 -12.08
C CYS A 132 -3.55 10.58 -12.36
N ILE A 133 -2.63 10.79 -11.43
CA ILE A 133 -1.25 10.32 -11.53
C ILE A 133 -0.99 9.37 -10.36
N ASP A 134 -0.53 8.17 -10.69
CA ASP A 134 0.23 7.36 -9.76
C ASP A 134 1.67 7.86 -9.74
N ALA A 135 2.10 8.31 -8.57
CA ALA A 135 3.43 8.86 -8.39
C ALA A 135 4.53 7.80 -8.59
N GLN A 136 4.24 6.53 -8.27
CA GLN A 136 5.24 5.46 -8.25
C GLN A 136 4.59 4.11 -8.56
N ALA A 137 4.76 3.62 -9.78
CA ALA A 137 4.37 2.26 -10.13
C ALA A 137 5.09 1.26 -9.24
N MET A 138 4.35 0.42 -8.54
CA MET A 138 4.92 -0.56 -7.64
C MET A 138 5.11 -1.87 -8.36
N VAL A 139 6.36 -2.31 -8.52
CA VAL A 139 6.68 -3.67 -8.96
C VAL A 139 7.42 -4.43 -7.87
N ASP A 140 6.93 -5.63 -7.54
CA ASP A 140 7.58 -6.59 -6.64
C ASP A 140 8.15 -6.04 -5.32
N PHE A 141 7.25 -5.73 -4.38
CA PHE A 141 7.61 -5.63 -2.95
C PHE A 141 8.22 -6.97 -2.41
N LYS A 142 7.93 -8.08 -3.09
CA LYS A 142 8.21 -9.45 -2.63
C LYS A 142 9.67 -9.87 -2.70
N LYS A 143 10.52 -9.24 -3.52
CA LYS A 143 11.97 -9.58 -3.50
C LYS A 143 12.67 -9.09 -2.24
N VAL A 144 12.25 -7.95 -1.68
CA VAL A 144 12.74 -7.50 -0.36
C VAL A 144 12.38 -8.51 0.73
N LEU A 145 11.21 -9.15 0.61
CA LEU A 145 10.74 -10.18 1.53
C LEU A 145 11.36 -11.57 1.28
N GLY A 146 12.07 -11.76 0.15
CA GLY A 146 12.73 -13.00 -0.24
C GLY A 146 11.81 -14.18 -0.55
N ASP A 147 12.40 -15.36 -0.79
CA ASP A 147 11.69 -16.61 -1.10
C ASP A 147 10.77 -17.13 0.03
N ASN A 148 10.86 -16.49 1.20
CA ASN A 148 10.08 -16.82 2.40
C ASN A 148 8.86 -15.90 2.59
N ALA A 149 8.64 -14.93 1.70
CA ALA A 149 7.48 -14.04 1.74
C ALA A 149 6.16 -14.83 1.71
N GLY A 150 5.36 -14.73 2.77
CA GLY A 150 4.07 -15.41 2.89
C GLY A 150 4.14 -16.90 3.24
N LYS A 151 5.34 -17.45 3.46
CA LYS A 151 5.49 -18.77 4.09
C LYS A 151 5.52 -18.56 5.61
N PRO A 152 4.75 -19.34 6.40
CA PRO A 152 4.93 -19.33 7.85
C PRO A 152 6.39 -19.67 8.16
N CYS A 153 6.99 -18.95 9.12
CA CYS A 153 8.36 -19.22 9.53
C CYS A 153 8.48 -20.69 9.93
N THR A 154 9.49 -21.39 9.42
CA THR A 154 9.74 -22.81 9.77
C THR A 154 10.05 -22.98 11.25
N VAL A 155 10.62 -21.96 11.86
CA VAL A 155 10.78 -21.84 13.31
C VAL A 155 9.76 -20.83 13.85
N PRO A 156 9.03 -21.15 14.93
CA PRO A 156 8.27 -20.16 15.67
C PRO A 156 9.17 -18.98 16.04
N TYR A 157 8.61 -17.77 16.03
CA TYR A 157 9.34 -16.59 16.46
C TYR A 157 9.77 -16.75 17.92
N ASP A 158 11.08 -16.90 18.13
CA ASP A 158 11.68 -16.95 19.45
C ASP A 158 11.80 -15.52 19.99
N GLN A 159 10.83 -15.15 20.83
CA GLN A 159 10.79 -13.82 21.44
C GLN A 159 12.04 -13.56 22.28
N GLU A 160 12.61 -14.55 22.94
CA GLU A 160 13.78 -14.35 23.82
C GLU A 160 15.04 -14.04 23.02
N LYS A 161 15.20 -14.64 21.84
CA LYS A 161 16.36 -14.39 20.95
C LYS A 161 16.24 -13.13 20.11
N HIS A 162 15.03 -12.81 19.64
CA HIS A 162 14.83 -11.75 18.65
C HIS A 162 14.29 -10.45 19.22
N ARG A 163 13.66 -10.46 20.40
CA ARG A 163 13.32 -9.22 21.11
C ARG A 163 14.64 -8.60 21.54
N ALA A 164 14.87 -7.35 21.18
CA ALA A 164 15.98 -6.60 21.75
C ALA A 164 15.89 -6.73 23.29
N PRO A 165 17.01 -7.01 23.99
CA PRO A 165 16.97 -7.16 25.43
C PRO A 165 16.27 -5.93 26.01
N LEU A 166 15.34 -6.15 26.94
CA LEU A 166 14.78 -5.05 27.73
C LEU A 166 15.98 -4.27 28.25
N ASN A 167 16.10 -3.01 27.82
CA ASN A 167 17.17 -2.14 28.29
C ASN A 167 17.00 -2.06 29.80
N LYS A 168 17.84 -2.77 30.56
CA LYS A 168 17.75 -2.84 32.02
C LYS A 168 17.60 -1.44 32.64
N PRO A 169 18.33 -0.41 32.18
CA PRO A 169 18.09 1.00 32.51
C PRO A 169 16.65 1.51 32.30
N HIS A 170 15.97 1.14 31.20
CA HIS A 170 14.58 1.52 30.97
C HIS A 170 13.66 0.77 31.93
N TYR A 171 13.84 -0.55 32.07
CA TYR A 171 13.07 -1.38 32.98
C TYR A 171 13.19 -0.91 34.43
N ASP A 172 14.42 -0.68 34.91
CA ASP A 172 14.70 -0.15 36.25
C ASP A 172 14.07 1.24 36.46
N LYS A 173 13.93 2.06 35.40
CA LYS A 173 13.28 3.38 35.45
C LYS A 173 11.74 3.30 35.45
N THR A 174 11.16 2.29 34.81
CA THR A 174 9.71 2.14 34.68
C THR A 174 9.09 1.21 35.73
N MET A 175 9.87 0.27 36.26
CA MET A 175 9.43 -0.63 37.32
C MET A 175 9.17 0.16 38.59
N GLY A 176 7.95 0.08 39.10
CA GLY A 176 7.54 0.86 40.26
C GLY A 176 7.10 2.30 39.94
N GLY A 177 7.16 2.72 38.68
CA GLY A 177 6.66 4.02 38.23
C GLY A 177 5.15 4.01 37.97
N PRO A 178 4.52 5.20 37.80
CA PRO A 178 3.10 5.28 37.48
C PRO A 178 2.80 4.57 36.16
N CYS A 179 1.65 3.90 36.09
CA CYS A 179 1.17 3.26 34.87
C CYS A 179 1.08 4.31 33.75
N TRP A 180 1.63 3.98 32.58
CA TRP A 180 1.71 4.91 31.45
C TRP A 180 0.34 5.29 30.86
N GLU A 181 -0.70 4.48 31.09
CA GLU A 181 -2.05 4.70 30.58
C GLU A 181 -2.92 5.52 31.55
N CYS A 182 -2.82 5.24 32.86
CA CYS A 182 -3.71 5.85 33.87
C CYS A 182 -2.99 6.77 34.87
N ALA A 183 -1.66 6.93 34.75
CA ALA A 183 -0.80 7.74 35.61
C ALA A 183 -0.80 7.37 37.11
N LYS A 184 -1.45 6.27 37.50
CA LYS A 184 -1.53 5.81 38.89
C LYS A 184 -0.28 5.04 39.31
N LEU A 185 0.14 5.21 40.55
CA LEU A 185 1.33 4.54 41.09
C LEU A 185 1.06 3.06 41.35
N PRO A 186 2.08 2.18 41.35
CA PRO A 186 1.90 0.75 41.61
C PRO A 186 1.30 0.42 42.98
N ASN A 187 1.47 1.34 43.93
CA ASN A 187 0.93 1.24 45.29
C ASN A 187 -0.50 1.78 45.39
N ASP A 188 -1.03 2.40 44.32
CA ASP A 188 -2.45 2.74 44.27
C ASP A 188 -3.23 1.43 44.10
N PRO A 189 -4.21 1.17 44.98
CA PRO A 189 -4.95 -0.07 44.90
C PRO A 189 -5.70 -0.16 43.55
N GLY A 190 -5.60 -1.32 42.90
CA GLY A 190 -6.24 -1.62 41.62
C GLY A 190 -5.45 -1.25 40.35
N VAL A 191 -4.19 -0.82 40.45
CA VAL A 191 -3.35 -0.51 39.26
C VAL A 191 -2.76 -1.75 38.60
N TRP A 192 -2.39 -2.77 39.40
CA TRP A 192 -1.83 -4.04 38.92
C TRP A 192 -2.65 -5.26 39.34
N ASP A 193 -3.69 -5.05 40.14
CA ASP A 193 -4.51 -6.12 40.67
C ASP A 193 -5.74 -6.37 39.80
N THR A 194 -6.02 -7.64 39.56
CA THR A 194 -7.25 -8.06 38.89
C THR A 194 -8.43 -7.81 39.82
N LEU A 195 -9.48 -7.14 39.32
CA LEU A 195 -10.76 -7.09 40.03
C LEU A 195 -11.32 -8.51 40.14
N ILE A 196 -11.40 -9.05 41.35
CA ILE A 196 -11.89 -10.42 41.57
C ILE A 196 -13.40 -10.42 41.77
N SER A 197 -13.94 -9.46 42.51
CA SER A 197 -15.37 -9.39 42.78
C SER A 197 -15.81 -7.99 43.19
N LYS A 198 -17.13 -7.79 43.27
CA LYS A 198 -17.73 -6.65 43.95
C LYS A 198 -18.46 -7.13 45.20
N VAL A 199 -18.04 -6.68 46.37
CA VAL A 199 -18.67 -7.01 47.65
C VAL A 199 -19.34 -5.76 48.19
N ASN A 200 -20.65 -5.79 48.40
CA ASN A 200 -21.43 -4.66 48.93
C ASN A 200 -21.24 -3.34 48.16
N GLY A 201 -21.05 -3.41 46.83
CA GLY A 201 -20.83 -2.24 45.98
C GLY A 201 -19.38 -1.76 45.91
N GLN A 202 -18.46 -2.34 46.69
CA GLN A 202 -17.03 -2.01 46.66
C GLN A 202 -16.24 -2.98 45.79
N ASN A 203 -15.23 -2.46 45.09
CA ASN A 203 -14.34 -3.26 44.25
C ASN A 203 -13.34 -4.02 45.13
N GLN A 204 -13.29 -5.35 44.98
CA GLN A 204 -12.32 -6.22 45.64
C GLN A 204 -11.26 -6.68 44.63
N TYR A 205 -9.99 -6.40 44.94
CA TYR A 205 -8.84 -6.68 44.09
C TYR A 205 -8.03 -7.90 44.55
N SER A 206 -7.19 -8.46 43.68
CA SER A 206 -6.44 -9.71 43.91
C SER A 206 -5.46 -9.70 45.09
N ASN A 207 -5.02 -8.52 45.52
CA ASN A 207 -4.24 -8.35 46.74
C ASN A 207 -5.09 -8.27 48.03
N GLY A 208 -6.41 -8.45 47.93
CA GLY A 208 -7.33 -8.35 49.06
C GLY A 208 -7.73 -6.92 49.44
N THR A 209 -7.29 -5.91 48.69
CA THR A 209 -7.67 -4.52 48.97
C THR A 209 -9.10 -4.25 48.50
N LEU A 210 -9.93 -3.74 49.42
CA LEU A 210 -11.25 -3.17 49.15
C LEU A 210 -11.11 -1.65 49.05
N ILE A 211 -11.43 -1.09 47.88
CA ILE A 211 -11.47 0.37 47.69
C ILE A 211 -12.92 0.83 47.80
N VAL A 212 -13.15 1.79 48.70
CA VAL A 212 -14.43 2.49 48.89
C VAL A 212 -14.73 3.39 47.70
#